data_AF-A0A3D0NYT7-F1
#
_entry.id   AF-A0A3D0NYT7-F1
#
_cell.length_a   1.000
_cell.length_b   1.000
_cell.length_c   1.000
_cell.angle_alpha   90.00
_cell.angle_beta   90.00
_cell.angle_gamma   90.00
#
_symmetry.space_group_name_H-M   'P 1'
#
loop_
_entity.id
_entity.type
_entity.pdbx_description
1 polymer ?
#
loop_
_entity_poly.entity_id
_entity_poly.type
_entity_poly.pdbx_seq_one_letter_code
_entity_poly.pdbx_strand_id
1 'polypeptide(L)' 'MTPEFQMMLRDPDLQSERGPGGTLIFQDGGQHCVIGPEFVSMEESDCYAFGATRAEALANYAAKMNAD' A
#
# COMPACT_ATOMS: atom_id res chain seq x y z
N MET A 1 11.35 -8.06 0.05
CA MET A 1 11.20 -6.62 -0.22
C MET A 1 11.81 -6.34 -1.57
N THR A 2 10.98 -5.93 -2.53
CA THR A 2 11.35 -5.68 -3.93
C THR A 2 12.03 -4.31 -4.11
N PRO A 3 12.78 -4.09 -5.20
CA PRO A 3 13.31 -2.78 -5.56
C PRO A 3 12.22 -1.70 -5.67
N GLU A 4 11.08 -2.03 -6.25
CA GLU A 4 9.95 -1.13 -6.47
C GLU A 4 9.35 -0.66 -5.14
N PHE A 5 9.17 -1.58 -4.19
CA PHE A 5 8.75 -1.23 -2.84
C PHE A 5 9.75 -0.32 -2.14
N GLN A 6 11.06 -0.58 -2.32
CA GLN A 6 12.09 0.28 -1.74
C GLN A 6 12.14 1.67 -2.38
N MET A 7 11.83 1.78 -3.67
CA MET A 7 11.70 3.07 -4.36
C MET A 7 10.54 3.86 -3.76
N MET A 8 9.35 3.26 -3.66
CA MET A 8 8.18 3.90 -3.04
C MET A 8 8.43 4.32 -1.58
N LEU A 9 9.11 3.49 -0.79
CA LEU A 9 9.48 3.79 0.60
C LEU A 9 10.41 5.01 0.72
N ARG A 10 11.25 5.25 -0.29
CA ARG A 10 12.28 6.29 -0.29
C ARG A 10 11.88 7.50 -1.12
N ASP A 11 10.74 7.44 -1.79
CA ASP A 11 10.22 8.50 -2.62
C ASP A 11 9.73 9.64 -1.72
N PRO A 12 10.35 10.83 -1.77
CA PRO A 12 9.97 11.96 -0.94
C PRO A 12 8.70 12.66 -1.45
N ASP A 13 8.33 12.47 -2.72
CA ASP A 13 7.12 13.04 -3.33
C ASP A 13 5.90 12.16 -3.07
N LEU A 14 6.11 10.86 -2.89
CA LEU A 14 5.09 9.93 -2.42
C LEU A 14 4.81 10.16 -0.94
N GLN A 15 3.65 10.76 -0.62
CA GLN A 15 3.16 10.87 0.76
C GLN A 15 2.78 9.47 1.28
N SER A 16 3.79 8.70 1.67
CA SER A 16 3.67 7.31 2.09
C SER A 16 3.96 7.14 3.59
N GLU A 17 3.23 6.21 4.21
CA GLU A 17 3.34 5.87 5.61
C GLU A 17 3.47 4.35 5.80
N ARG A 18 4.11 3.91 6.87
CA ARG A 18 4.20 2.49 7.19
C ARG A 18 2.90 1.97 7.79
N GLY A 19 2.46 0.83 7.30
CA GLY A 19 1.33 0.06 7.80
C GLY A 19 1.74 -1.22 8.55
N PRO A 20 0.75 -1.99 9.02
CA PRO A 20 0.96 -3.27 9.69
C PRO A 20 1.57 -4.31 8.72
N GLY A 21 2.29 -5.29 9.25
CA GLY A 21 2.91 -6.35 8.45
C GLY A 21 4.07 -5.88 7.55
N GLY A 22 4.58 -4.66 7.76
CA GLY A 22 5.62 -4.08 6.91
C GLY A 22 5.11 -3.52 5.59
N THR A 23 3.81 -3.24 5.50
CA THR A 23 3.17 -2.59 4.34
C THR A 23 3.52 -1.10 4.25
N LEU A 24 3.30 -0.54 3.06
CA LEU A 24 3.29 0.89 2.78
C LEU A 24 1.89 1.34 2.41
N ILE A 25 1.53 2.55 2.83
CA ILE A 25 0.24 3.17 2.56
C ILE A 25 0.52 4.53 1.92
N PHE A 26 -0.04 4.83 0.77
CA PHE A 26 0.12 6.14 0.13
C PHE A 26 -1.16 6.60 -0.55
N GLN A 27 -1.26 7.90 -0.82
CA GLN A 27 -2.40 8.44 -1.57
C GLN A 27 -2.18 8.31 -3.07
N ASP A 28 -3.19 7.78 -3.74
CA ASP A 28 -3.24 7.59 -5.18
C ASP A 28 -4.63 7.99 -5.70
N GLY A 29 -4.68 8.97 -6.61
CA GLY A 29 -5.95 9.43 -7.23
C GLY A 29 -7.06 9.91 -6.26
N GLY A 30 -6.74 10.23 -5.00
CA GLY A 30 -7.71 10.59 -3.95
C GLY A 30 -8.18 9.44 -3.07
N GLN A 31 -7.62 8.24 -3.25
CA GLN A 31 -7.79 7.08 -2.38
C GLN A 31 -6.46 6.73 -1.71
N HIS A 32 -6.51 5.92 -0.66
CA HIS A 32 -5.33 5.35 -0.01
C HIS A 32 -5.12 3.94 -0.53
N CYS A 33 -3.94 3.67 -1.07
CA CYS A 33 -3.50 2.36 -1.52
C CYS A 33 -2.58 1.73 -0.46
N VAL A 34 -2.74 0.44 -0.18
CA VAL A 34 -1.85 -0.36 0.66
C VAL A 34 -1.08 -1.36 -0.20
N ILE A 35 0.24 -1.39 -0.08
CA ILE A 35 1.12 -2.35 -0.77
C ILE A 35 1.98 -3.13 0.22
N GLY A 36 2.27 -4.39 -0.09
CA GLY A 36 3.18 -5.25 0.69
C GLY A 36 4.62 -5.23 0.20
N PRO A 37 5.59 -5.75 0.98
CA PRO A 37 7.00 -5.79 0.60
C PRO A 37 7.29 -6.62 -0.66
N GLU A 38 6.37 -7.46 -1.09
CA GLU A 38 6.41 -8.25 -2.31
C GLU A 38 5.84 -7.53 -3.55
N PHE A 39 5.48 -6.25 -3.44
CA PHE A 39 4.98 -5.42 -4.54
C PHE A 39 5.99 -5.33 -5.71
N VAL A 40 5.65 -5.84 -6.89
CA VAL A 40 6.58 -5.98 -8.02
C VAL A 40 6.33 -5.02 -9.20
N SER A 41 5.21 -4.29 -9.24
CA SER A 41 4.91 -3.37 -10.36
C SER A 41 4.26 -2.07 -9.91
N MET A 42 4.73 -0.95 -10.45
CA MET A 42 4.18 0.40 -10.21
C MET A 42 2.97 0.73 -11.09
N GLU A 43 2.49 -0.21 -11.92
CA GLU A 43 1.19 -0.04 -12.57
C GLU A 43 0.09 -0.09 -11.49
N GLU A 44 -0.90 0.80 -11.55
CA GLU A 44 -1.99 1.04 -10.56
C GLU A 44 -2.74 -0.21 -10.04
N SER A 45 -2.46 -1.40 -10.59
CA SER A 45 -3.17 -2.66 -10.32
C SER A 45 -2.63 -3.52 -9.19
N ASP A 46 -1.45 -3.25 -8.61
CA ASP A 46 -0.85 -4.11 -7.57
C ASP A 46 -1.09 -3.63 -6.12
N CYS A 47 -2.02 -2.68 -5.94
CA CYS A 47 -2.52 -2.31 -4.61
C CYS A 47 -3.29 -3.48 -3.98
N TYR A 48 -2.90 -3.87 -2.77
CA TYR A 48 -3.53 -4.96 -2.04
C TYR A 48 -4.93 -4.62 -1.57
N ALA A 49 -5.08 -3.37 -1.13
CA ALA A 49 -6.35 -2.80 -0.74
C ALA A 49 -6.37 -1.30 -1.03
N PHE A 50 -7.55 -0.80 -1.35
CA PHE A 50 -7.85 0.61 -1.45
C PHE A 50 -8.80 1.03 -0.32
N GLY A 51 -8.83 2.32 -0.02
CA GLY A 51 -9.86 2.92 0.81
C GLY A 51 -9.92 4.43 0.66
N ALA A 52 -11.10 5.03 0.84
CA ALA A 52 -11.27 6.48 0.84
C ALA A 52 -10.48 7.16 1.97
N THR A 53 -10.20 6.42 3.04
CA THR A 53 -9.35 6.86 4.15
C THR A 53 -8.27 5.83 4.45
N ARG A 54 -7.20 6.27 5.11
CA ARG A 54 -6.16 5.37 5.65
C ARG A 54 -6.73 4.24 6.49
N ALA A 55 -7.69 4.55 7.36
CA ALA A 55 -8.31 3.55 8.23
C ALA A 55 -9.10 2.50 7.43
N GLU A 56 -9.83 2.94 6.40
CA GLU A 56 -10.58 2.06 5.50
C GLU A 56 -9.65 1.16 4.68
N ALA A 57 -8.58 1.72 4.12
CA ALA A 57 -7.61 0.97 3.33
C ALA A 57 -6.91 -0.12 4.18
N LEU A 58 -6.58 0.19 5.43
CA LEU A 58 -6.04 -0.76 6.40
C LEU A 58 -7.06 -1.83 6.82
N ALA A 59 -8.32 -1.46 7.03
CA ALA A 59 -9.37 -2.41 7.36
C ALA A 59 -9.60 -3.40 6.21
N ASN A 60 -9.61 -2.91 4.97
CA ASN A 60 -9.74 -3.73 3.77
C ASN A 60 -8.53 -4.66 3.59
N TYR A 61 -7.31 -4.17 3.84
CA TYR A 61 -6.11 -4.99 3.85
C TYR A 61 -6.18 -6.11 4.90
N ALA A 62 -6.56 -5.77 6.14
CA ALA A 62 -6.70 -6.74 7.22
C ALA A 62 -7.79 -7.78 6.90
N ALA A 63 -8.93 -7.37 6.33
CA ALA A 63 -9.98 -8.28 5.92
C ALA A 63 -9.50 -9.26 4.84
N LYS A 64 -8.73 -8.78 3.84
CA LYS A 64 -8.16 -9.60 2.78
C LYS A 64 -7.15 -10.61 3.32
N MET A 65 -6.26 -10.19 4.22
CA MET A 65 -5.23 -11.06 4.81
C MET A 65 -5.79 -12.10 5.80
N ASN A 66 -7.00 -11.91 6.32
CA ASN A 66 -7.68 -12.91 7.15
C ASN A 66 -8.60 -13.85 6.33
N ALA A 67 -8.76 -13.59 5.03
CA ALA A 67 -9.59 -14.40 4.13
C ALA A 67 -8.78 -15.47 3.36
N ASP A 68 -7.45 -15.37 3.38
CA ASP A 68 -6.47 -16.38 2.93
C ASP A 68 -5.96 -17.21 4.11
#